data_AF-A0A8S0WWY2-F1
#
_entry.id   AF-A0A8S0WWY2-F1
#
_cell.length_a   1.000
_cell.length_b   1.000
_cell.length_c   1.000
_cell.angle_alpha   90.00
_cell.angle_beta   90.00
_cell.angle_gamma   90.00
#
_symmetry.space_group_name_H-M   'P 1'
#
loop_
_entity.id
_entity.type
_entity.pdbx_description
1 polymer ?
#
loop_
_entity_poly.entity_id
_entity_poly.type
_entity_poly.pdbx_seq_one_letter_code
_entity_poly.pdbx_strand_id
1 'polypeptide(L)'
;MPTTSQYMPSKTPAWEPSSHTLALSSLGLPSMVPAASIPMEDRDMLWLKDSRFEGVCVKLLEKNTVNWKVLELVSVSGDQVRVKDLQLWGEHTIDIANLQPVVPDMVGDFVTVTAGPMAGNIFKVRSVDQETCTIQKCGTRPARGEQDPVVSTRRLTCIYGR
;
A
#
# COMPACT_ATOMS: atom_id res chain seq x y z
N MET A 1 50.67 -44.11 -20.33
CA MET A 1 51.08 -44.16 -18.91
C MET A 1 49.84 -44.29 -18.04
N PRO A 2 49.91 -45.02 -16.93
CA PRO A 2 48.77 -45.65 -16.25
C PRO A 2 47.98 -44.71 -15.34
N THR A 3 46.76 -45.16 -15.10
CA THR A 3 45.72 -44.81 -14.13
C THR A 3 46.24 -44.39 -12.75
N THR A 4 45.56 -43.44 -12.08
CA THR A 4 45.01 -43.64 -10.72
C THR A 4 43.97 -42.56 -10.42
N SER A 5 42.71 -42.99 -10.49
CA SER A 5 41.60 -42.41 -9.76
C SER A 5 41.83 -42.65 -8.27
N GLN A 6 41.69 -41.62 -7.43
CA GLN A 6 41.32 -41.86 -6.04
C GLN A 6 40.20 -40.92 -5.59
N TYR A 7 39.10 -41.62 -5.34
CA TYR A 7 37.88 -41.30 -4.63
C TYR A 7 38.12 -40.62 -3.26
N MET A 8 37.12 -39.83 -2.86
CA MET A 8 37.01 -39.12 -1.58
C MET A 8 36.98 -40.05 -0.35
N PRO A 9 37.11 -39.45 0.85
CA PRO A 9 36.07 -39.68 1.83
C PRO A 9 35.40 -38.39 2.33
N SER A 10 34.08 -38.45 2.29
CA SER A 10 33.13 -37.62 3.03
C SER A 10 33.37 -37.68 4.54
N LYS A 11 33.25 -36.52 5.21
CA LYS A 11 32.82 -36.47 6.61
C LYS A 11 31.67 -35.48 6.74
N THR A 12 30.49 -36.07 6.87
CA THR A 12 29.26 -35.50 7.44
C THR A 12 29.47 -35.17 8.94
N PRO A 13 28.43 -34.72 9.68
CA PRO A 13 27.90 -33.36 9.78
C PRO A 13 28.06 -32.80 11.22
N ALA A 14 27.97 -31.49 11.43
CA ALA A 14 27.81 -30.92 12.77
C ALA A 14 26.32 -30.65 13.04
N TRP A 15 25.52 -31.71 13.00
CA TRP A 15 24.16 -31.71 13.55
C TRP A 15 23.99 -33.04 14.26
N GLU A 16 24.21 -33.04 15.58
CA GLU A 16 23.62 -34.03 16.47
C GLU A 16 23.34 -33.42 17.84
N PRO A 17 22.32 -33.96 18.53
CA PRO A 17 21.45 -33.23 19.43
C PRO A 17 21.87 -33.42 20.89
N SER A 18 21.84 -32.35 21.68
CA SER A 18 21.85 -32.50 23.14
C SER A 18 20.46 -32.94 23.60
N SER A 19 20.30 -34.26 23.73
CA SER A 19 19.20 -34.90 24.45
C SER A 19 19.37 -34.67 25.94
N HIS A 20 18.63 -33.71 26.49
CA HIS A 20 18.20 -33.76 27.88
C HIS A 20 16.68 -33.74 27.92
N THR A 21 16.12 -34.94 27.93
CA THR A 21 14.71 -35.27 28.16
C THR A 21 14.47 -35.31 29.68
N LEU A 22 13.56 -34.51 30.23
CA LEU A 22 12.28 -34.86 30.92
C LEU A 22 12.21 -33.99 32.21
N ALA A 23 11.09 -33.49 32.74
CA ALA A 23 9.70 -33.91 32.60
C ALA A 23 8.71 -32.77 32.93
N LEU A 24 7.60 -32.76 32.19
CA LEU A 24 6.20 -32.64 32.63
C LEU A 24 5.80 -31.67 33.75
N SER A 25 4.95 -30.71 33.36
CA SER A 25 3.67 -30.27 33.98
C SER A 25 3.60 -28.73 33.86
N SER A 26 2.77 -28.16 33.00
CA SER A 26 1.35 -28.01 33.30
C SER A 26 0.56 -27.60 32.05
N LEU A 27 -0.62 -28.18 31.91
CA LEU A 27 -1.70 -27.70 31.05
C LEU A 27 -1.95 -26.20 31.30
N GLY A 28 -1.93 -25.39 30.24
CA GLY A 28 -2.14 -23.95 30.38
C GLY A 28 -2.16 -23.19 29.06
N LEU A 29 -3.21 -23.44 28.27
CA LEU A 29 -3.79 -22.55 27.23
C LEU A 29 -2.92 -22.21 26.01
N PRO A 30 -3.46 -22.27 24.77
CA PRO A 30 -2.82 -21.60 23.66
C PRO A 30 -2.76 -20.11 23.99
N SER A 31 -1.55 -19.57 24.14
CA SER A 31 -1.32 -18.14 24.14
C SER A 31 -1.74 -17.63 22.77
N MET A 32 -3.03 -17.27 22.65
CA MET A 32 -3.52 -16.38 21.61
C MET A 32 -2.75 -15.09 21.80
N VAL A 33 -1.61 -14.97 21.12
CA VAL A 33 -1.08 -13.66 20.78
C VAL A 33 -2.24 -12.99 20.07
N PRO A 34 -2.85 -11.93 20.63
CA PRO A 34 -3.84 -11.18 19.88
C PRO A 34 -3.09 -10.72 18.65
N ALA A 35 -3.55 -11.16 17.47
CA ALA A 35 -3.06 -10.66 16.20
C ALA A 35 -2.97 -9.15 16.37
N ALA A 36 -1.75 -8.62 16.33
CA ALA A 36 -1.50 -7.20 16.47
C ALA A 36 -2.45 -6.53 15.48
N SER A 37 -3.49 -5.94 16.04
CA SER A 37 -4.53 -5.27 15.27
C SER A 37 -3.78 -4.09 14.70
N ILE A 38 -3.45 -4.17 13.41
CA ILE A 38 -2.84 -3.06 12.68
C ILE A 38 -3.71 -1.84 13.04
N PRO A 39 -3.15 -0.77 13.63
CA PRO A 39 -3.94 0.32 14.15
C PRO A 39 -4.89 0.81 13.05
N MET A 40 -6.19 0.77 13.34
CA MET A 40 -7.29 1.10 12.42
C MET A 40 -7.32 2.58 12.01
N GLU A 41 -6.40 3.40 12.52
CA GLU A 41 -6.46 4.85 12.44
C GLU A 41 -6.21 5.43 11.03
N ASP A 42 -5.58 4.68 10.12
CA ASP A 42 -5.30 5.14 8.74
C ASP A 42 -6.32 4.66 7.69
N ARG A 43 -7.36 3.91 8.08
CA ARG A 43 -8.37 3.39 7.14
C ARG A 43 -9.57 4.30 6.94
N ASP A 44 -9.62 5.44 7.60
CA ASP A 44 -10.81 6.26 7.56
C ASP A 44 -10.89 7.03 6.23
N MET A 45 -11.67 6.47 5.29
CA MET A 45 -11.87 7.04 3.95
C MET A 45 -12.80 8.26 3.97
N LEU A 46 -13.14 8.81 5.14
CA LEU A 46 -14.00 9.98 5.29
C LEU A 46 -13.51 11.20 4.50
N TRP A 47 -12.21 11.30 4.21
CA TRP A 47 -11.68 12.36 3.36
C TRP A 47 -12.28 12.35 1.94
N LEU A 48 -12.74 11.20 1.42
CA LEU A 48 -13.46 11.13 0.13
C LEU A 48 -14.77 11.92 0.13
N LYS A 49 -15.36 12.22 1.30
CA LYS A 49 -16.59 13.03 1.40
C LYS A 49 -16.37 14.49 1.00
N ASP A 50 -15.11 14.94 0.93
CA ASP A 50 -14.76 16.28 0.48
C ASP A 50 -14.69 16.33 -1.05
N SER A 51 -15.45 17.24 -1.66
CA SER A 51 -15.57 17.39 -3.11
C SER A 51 -14.24 17.71 -3.81
N ARG A 52 -13.21 18.15 -3.07
CA ARG A 52 -11.86 18.37 -3.62
C ARG A 52 -11.19 17.07 -4.10
N PHE A 53 -11.71 15.92 -3.71
CA PHE A 53 -11.18 14.61 -4.09
C PHE A 53 -11.93 13.96 -5.24
N GLU A 54 -12.90 14.63 -5.87
CA GLU A 54 -13.47 14.13 -7.13
C GLU A 54 -12.35 13.90 -8.16
N GLY A 55 -12.37 12.74 -8.84
CA GLY A 55 -11.34 12.30 -9.77
C GLY A 55 -10.18 11.49 -9.17
N VAL A 56 -10.13 11.26 -7.86
CA VAL A 56 -9.11 10.37 -7.26
C VAL A 56 -9.33 8.90 -7.64
N CYS A 57 -8.24 8.16 -7.70
CA CYS A 57 -8.24 6.73 -7.95
C CYS A 57 -8.42 5.94 -6.65
N VAL A 58 -9.44 5.10 -6.63
CA VAL A 58 -9.71 4.13 -5.56
C VAL A 58 -9.73 2.72 -6.13
N LYS A 59 -9.55 1.72 -5.26
CA LYS A 59 -9.69 0.31 -5.63
C LYS A 59 -10.54 -0.40 -4.59
N LEU A 60 -11.17 -1.50 -4.98
CA LEU A 60 -12.01 -2.29 -4.08
C LEU A 60 -11.17 -2.98 -3.01
N LEU A 61 -11.71 -3.03 -1.79
CA LEU A 61 -11.20 -3.80 -0.66
C LEU A 61 -11.78 -5.23 -0.73
N GLU A 62 -11.45 -5.99 -1.78
CA GLU A 62 -11.91 -7.38 -1.85
C GLU A 62 -10.90 -8.36 -1.24
N LYS A 63 -11.43 -9.27 -0.42
CA LYS A 63 -10.65 -10.32 0.26
C LYS A 63 -10.29 -11.52 -0.64
N ASN A 64 -10.82 -11.62 -1.88
CA ASN A 64 -10.73 -12.87 -2.65
C ASN A 64 -10.76 -12.73 -4.20
N THR A 65 -10.62 -11.54 -4.76
CA THR A 65 -10.59 -11.35 -6.23
C THR A 65 -9.19 -11.00 -6.71
N VAL A 66 -8.81 -11.67 -7.79
CA VAL A 66 -7.49 -11.56 -8.44
C VAL A 66 -7.38 -10.26 -9.27
N ASN A 67 -8.47 -9.53 -9.46
CA ASN A 67 -8.49 -8.32 -10.28
C ASN A 67 -8.64 -7.07 -9.40
N TRP A 68 -7.51 -6.47 -9.04
CA TRP A 68 -7.48 -5.15 -8.39
C TRP A 68 -7.89 -4.08 -9.39
N LYS A 69 -9.19 -3.81 -9.46
CA LYS A 69 -9.74 -2.83 -10.38
C LYS A 69 -9.57 -1.41 -9.83
N VAL A 70 -8.93 -0.54 -10.61
CA VAL A 70 -8.83 0.89 -10.32
C VAL A 70 -10.08 1.59 -10.84
N LEU A 71 -10.65 2.43 -9.99
CA LEU A 71 -11.91 3.13 -10.20
C LEU A 71 -11.68 4.63 -9.94
N GLU A 72 -12.32 5.50 -10.71
CA GLU A 72 -12.28 6.95 -10.54
C GLU A 72 -13.44 7.38 -9.64
N LEU A 73 -13.15 8.18 -8.61
CA LEU A 73 -14.18 8.79 -7.76
C LEU A 73 -14.97 9.83 -8.56
N VAL A 74 -16.30 9.69 -8.64
CA VAL A 74 -17.17 10.67 -9.30
C VAL A 74 -17.84 11.58 -8.28
N SER A 75 -18.44 11.01 -7.23
CA SER A 75 -19.13 11.79 -6.19
C SER A 75 -19.41 10.93 -4.96
N VAL A 76 -19.64 11.56 -3.80
CA VAL A 76 -20.03 10.87 -2.57
C VAL A 76 -21.39 11.37 -2.07
N SER A 77 -22.25 10.45 -1.66
CA SER A 77 -23.57 10.73 -1.07
C SER A 77 -23.78 9.85 0.16
N GLY A 78 -23.71 10.46 1.35
CA GLY A 78 -23.71 9.71 2.61
C GLY A 78 -22.49 8.81 2.71
N ASP A 79 -22.71 7.50 2.82
CA ASP A 79 -21.65 6.47 2.86
C ASP A 79 -21.52 5.71 1.53
N GLN A 80 -22.25 6.14 0.50
CA GLN A 80 -22.14 5.59 -0.84
C GLN A 80 -21.31 6.49 -1.75
N VAL A 81 -20.47 5.84 -2.52
CA VAL A 81 -19.51 6.45 -3.43
C VAL A 81 -19.88 6.04 -4.84
N ARG A 82 -20.15 7.03 -5.69
CA ARG A 82 -20.28 6.79 -7.13
C ARG A 82 -18.89 6.80 -7.74
N VAL A 83 -18.54 5.71 -8.40
CA VAL A 83 -17.24 5.50 -9.02
C VAL A 83 -17.42 5.13 -10.48
N LYS A 84 -16.45 5.49 -11.30
CA LYS A 84 -16.40 5.14 -12.71
C LYS A 84 -15.29 4.12 -12.95
N ASP A 85 -15.65 3.05 -13.64
CA ASP A 85 -14.68 2.10 -14.17
C ASP A 85 -13.97 2.72 -15.39
N LEU A 86 -12.66 2.91 -15.25
CA LEU A 86 -11.83 3.49 -16.31
C LEU A 86 -11.65 2.56 -17.52
N GLN A 87 -11.88 1.25 -17.37
CA GLN A 87 -11.74 0.28 -18.45
C GLN A 87 -13.05 0.09 -19.23
N LEU A 88 -14.18 -0.12 -18.54
CA LEU A 88 -15.48 -0.38 -19.17
C LEU A 88 -16.35 0.88 -19.30
N TRP A 89 -15.90 2.02 -18.79
CA TRP A 89 -16.63 3.30 -18.80
C TRP A 89 -18.01 3.25 -18.11
N GLY A 90 -18.25 2.24 -17.27
CA GLY A 90 -19.47 2.10 -16.47
C GLY A 90 -19.37 2.81 -15.13
N GLU A 91 -20.50 3.33 -14.64
CA GLU A 91 -20.59 3.87 -13.28
C GLU A 91 -21.19 2.84 -12.32
N HIS A 92 -20.65 2.80 -11.11
CA HIS A 92 -21.10 1.92 -10.04
C HIS A 92 -21.27 2.73 -8.75
N THR A 93 -22.11 2.23 -7.86
CA THR A 93 -22.26 2.79 -6.51
C THR A 93 -21.77 1.76 -5.51
N ILE A 94 -20.81 2.15 -4.67
CA ILE A 94 -20.08 1.27 -3.75
C ILE A 94 -20.05 1.92 -2.37
N ASP A 95 -20.13 1.12 -1.31
CA ASP A 95 -19.93 1.60 0.05
C ASP A 95 -18.48 2.09 0.25
N ILE A 96 -18.32 3.25 0.88
CA ILE A 96 -17.02 3.85 1.19
C ILE A 96 -16.12 2.91 2.00
N ALA A 97 -16.69 2.06 2.86
CA ALA A 97 -15.96 1.09 3.68
C ALA A 97 -15.31 -0.03 2.84
N ASN A 98 -15.76 -0.22 1.61
CA ASN A 98 -15.24 -1.23 0.68
C ASN A 98 -14.20 -0.65 -0.30
N LEU A 99 -13.73 0.57 -0.06
CA LEU A 99 -12.73 1.22 -0.89
C LEU A 99 -11.41 1.38 -0.13
N GLN A 100 -10.33 1.43 -0.90
CA GLN A 100 -9.00 1.78 -0.42
C GLN A 100 -8.34 2.71 -1.44
N PRO A 101 -7.47 3.64 -1.00
CA PRO A 101 -6.80 4.55 -1.90
C PRO A 101 -5.83 3.78 -2.80
N VAL A 102 -5.70 4.23 -4.04
CA VAL A 102 -4.58 3.82 -4.88
C VAL A 102 -3.39 4.67 -4.48
N VAL A 103 -2.32 4.02 -4.05
CA VAL A 103 -1.06 4.64 -3.59
C VAL A 103 -0.12 4.75 -4.80
N PRO A 104 0.62 5.86 -4.95
CA PRO A 104 1.59 5.99 -6.04
C PRO A 104 2.72 4.98 -5.92
N ASP A 105 3.09 4.38 -7.05
CA ASP A 105 4.19 3.44 -7.15
C ASP A 105 5.23 3.83 -8.21
N MET A 106 4.94 4.86 -9.02
CA MET A 106 5.82 5.28 -10.11
C MET A 106 6.12 6.79 -10.11
N VAL A 107 7.30 7.12 -10.64
CA VAL A 107 7.67 8.50 -10.94
C VAL A 107 6.79 9.00 -12.08
N GLY A 108 6.23 10.19 -11.91
CA GLY A 108 5.37 10.83 -12.89
C GLY A 108 3.88 10.67 -12.63
N ASP A 109 3.49 9.82 -11.68
CA ASP A 109 2.10 9.70 -11.22
C ASP A 109 1.57 11.06 -10.73
N PHE A 110 0.29 11.30 -10.97
CA PHE A 110 -0.42 12.44 -10.40
C PHE A 110 -1.08 12.01 -9.10
N VAL A 111 -0.87 12.80 -8.05
CA VAL A 111 -1.32 12.47 -6.69
C VAL A 111 -1.91 13.69 -6.00
N THR A 112 -2.73 13.44 -4.99
CA THR A 112 -3.17 14.43 -4.01
C THR A 112 -2.85 13.95 -2.60
N VAL A 113 -2.68 14.91 -1.69
CA VAL A 113 -2.51 14.63 -0.26
C VAL A 113 -3.90 14.45 0.37
N THR A 114 -4.12 13.42 1.16
CA THR A 114 -5.44 13.09 1.74
C THR A 114 -5.83 13.99 2.92
N ALA A 115 -4.84 14.61 3.59
CA ALA A 115 -5.07 15.41 4.79
C ALA A 115 -4.10 16.60 4.92
N GLY A 116 -4.48 17.61 5.70
CA GLY A 116 -3.64 18.77 6.02
C GLY A 116 -3.71 19.90 4.99
N PRO A 117 -2.83 20.92 5.07
CA PRO A 117 -2.91 22.14 4.27
C PRO A 117 -2.74 21.92 2.76
N MET A 118 -2.10 20.82 2.38
CA MET A 118 -1.86 20.47 0.98
C MET A 118 -3.00 19.66 0.36
N ALA A 119 -4.01 19.29 1.16
CA ALA A 119 -5.05 18.38 0.73
C ALA A 119 -5.89 18.91 -0.43
N GLY A 120 -6.19 18.03 -1.39
CA GLY A 120 -6.93 18.36 -2.61
C GLY A 120 -6.10 19.02 -3.71
N ASN A 121 -4.85 19.41 -3.45
CA ASN A 121 -3.97 19.92 -4.51
C ASN A 121 -3.38 18.77 -5.33
N ILE A 122 -3.17 19.03 -6.63
CA ILE A 122 -2.58 18.07 -7.56
C ILE A 122 -1.06 18.24 -7.60
N PHE A 123 -0.35 17.15 -7.38
CA PHE A 123 1.11 17.07 -7.48
C PHE A 123 1.52 15.97 -8.45
N LYS A 124 2.72 16.12 -9.00
CA LYS A 124 3.40 15.09 -9.79
C LYS A 124 4.50 14.45 -8.95
N VAL A 125 4.52 13.12 -8.89
CA VAL A 125 5.56 12.37 -8.18
C VAL A 125 6.91 12.54 -8.88
N ARG A 126 7.93 12.93 -8.11
CA ARG A 126 9.32 13.11 -8.56
C ARG A 126 10.22 11.95 -8.17
N SER A 127 10.01 11.39 -6.99
CA SER A 127 10.67 10.16 -6.54
C SER A 127 9.71 9.37 -5.64
N VAL A 128 9.88 8.05 -5.67
CA VAL A 128 9.15 7.11 -4.82
C VAL A 128 10.18 6.36 -3.98
N ASP A 129 9.95 6.36 -2.68
CA ASP A 129 10.62 5.53 -1.69
C ASP A 129 9.56 4.66 -0.97
N GLN A 130 9.99 3.69 -0.16
CA GLN A 130 9.09 2.72 0.49
C GLN A 130 8.05 3.39 1.38
N GLU A 131 8.42 4.46 2.08
CA GLU A 131 7.54 5.13 3.05
C GLU A 131 7.16 6.56 2.66
N THR A 132 7.90 7.15 1.72
CA THR A 132 7.73 8.55 1.32
C THR A 132 7.79 8.74 -0.18
N CYS A 133 7.19 9.83 -0.67
CA CYS A 133 7.37 10.30 -2.02
C CYS A 133 7.77 11.77 -1.99
N THR A 134 8.66 12.16 -2.90
CA THR A 134 8.90 13.58 -3.21
C THR A 134 7.91 13.99 -4.28
N ILE A 135 7.14 15.05 -4.04
CA ILE A 135 6.06 15.48 -4.93
C ILE A 135 6.28 16.94 -5.34
N GLN A 136 5.92 17.28 -6.56
CA GLN A 136 6.00 18.65 -7.07
C GLN A 136 4.63 19.16 -7.48
N LYS A 137 4.30 20.38 -7.05
CA LYS A 137 3.01 21.00 -7.40
C LYS A 137 2.93 21.23 -8.91
N CYS A 138 1.82 20.81 -9.52
CA CYS A 138 1.62 20.97 -10.96
C CYS A 138 1.47 22.45 -11.34
N GLY A 139 2.01 22.84 -12.50
CA GLY A 139 1.89 24.20 -13.03
C GLY A 139 2.80 25.25 -12.38
N THR A 140 3.55 24.90 -11.33
CA THR A 140 4.51 25.81 -10.69
C THR A 140 5.94 25.41 -11.04
N ARG A 141 6.76 26.40 -11.39
CA ARG A 141 8.22 26.23 -11.39
C ARG A 141 8.71 26.37 -9.95
N PRO A 142 9.53 25.45 -9.42
CA PRO A 142 10.10 25.61 -8.09
C PRO A 142 10.86 26.93 -8.03
N ALA A 143 10.65 27.70 -6.96
CA ALA A 143 11.46 28.89 -6.74
C ALA A 143 12.92 28.47 -6.53
N ARG A 144 13.87 29.37 -6.83
CA ARG A 144 15.30 29.06 -6.68
C ARG A 144 15.60 28.72 -5.22
N GLY A 145 16.01 27.47 -4.96
CA GLY A 145 16.35 26.99 -3.63
C GLY A 145 15.17 26.39 -2.84
N GLU A 146 13.96 26.38 -3.40
CA GLU A 146 12.81 25.68 -2.83
C GLU A 146 12.95 24.18 -3.11
N GLN A 147 12.86 23.36 -2.06
CA GLN A 147 12.88 21.91 -2.18
C GLN A 147 11.46 21.39 -2.40
N ASP A 148 11.33 20.39 -3.26
CA ASP A 148 10.05 19.70 -3.46
C ASP A 148 9.63 19.02 -2.13
N PRO A 149 8.36 19.12 -1.72
CA PRO A 149 7.90 18.52 -0.48
C PRO A 149 8.01 17.00 -0.49
N VAL A 150 8.42 16.46 0.67
CA VAL A 150 8.46 15.02 0.95
C VAL A 150 7.25 14.65 1.81
N VAL A 151 6.43 13.71 1.34
CA VAL A 151 5.17 13.33 1.98
C VAL A 151 5.14 11.82 2.18
N SER A 152 4.56 11.36 3.29
CA SER A 152 4.35 9.93 3.50
C SER A 152 3.46 9.34 2.41
N THR A 153 3.89 8.21 1.85
CA THR A 153 3.18 7.46 0.81
C THR A 153 1.76 7.10 1.24
N ARG A 154 1.52 6.87 2.55
CA ARG A 154 0.19 6.58 3.12
C ARG A 154 -0.79 7.75 3.04
N ARG A 155 -0.28 8.98 2.96
CA ARG A 155 -1.07 10.21 2.86
C ARG A 155 -1.28 10.65 1.42
N LEU A 156 -0.86 9.84 0.45
CA LEU A 156 -0.99 10.12 -0.97
C LEU A 156 -2.00 9.16 -1.58
N THR A 157 -2.76 9.70 -2.52
CA THR A 157 -3.58 8.88 -3.41
C THR A 157 -3.43 9.36 -4.84
N CYS A 158 -3.40 8.41 -5.77
CA CYS A 158 -3.33 8.71 -7.20
C CYS A 158 -4.61 9.42 -7.66
N ILE A 159 -4.44 10.28 -8.66
CA ILE A 159 -5.52 10.94 -9.38
C ILE A 159 -5.45 10.43 -10.81
N TYR A 160 -6.62 10.22 -11.43
CA TYR A 160 -6.63 9.89 -12.84
C TYR A 160 -6.22 11.11 -13.66
N GLY A 161 -5.04 11.04 -14.30
CA GLY A 161 -4.55 12.07 -15.20
C GLY A 161 -5.28 11.98 -16.54
N ARG A 162 -6.06 13.01 -16.88
CA ARG A 162 -6.58 13.22 -18.24
C ARG A 162 -5.49 13.75 -19.17
#